data_AF-A0A6I9SIU0-F1
#
_entry.id   AF-A0A6I9SIU0-F1
#
_cell.length_a   1.000
_cell.length_b   1.000
_cell.length_c   1.000
_cell.angle_alpha   90.00
_cell.angle_beta   90.00
_cell.angle_gamma   90.00
#
_symmetry.space_group_name_H-M   'P 1'
#
loop_
_entity.id
_entity.type
_entity.pdbx_description
1 polymer ?
#
loop_
_entity_poly.entity_id
_entity_poly.type
_entity_poly.pdbx_seq_one_letter_code
_entity_poly.pdbx_strand_id
1 'polypeptide(L)'
;MDDWDLSAEELDSLERDALKQLAQRSSSSAAATTSNSNFSRSNVSSMPGVVPSSRSPAKPTCLSHPPVDGDKATVLPSKLVPKIVDDSSKQQHPKITVKFFLHASGNIAAKFPYDKVLIGAFHNIPRASWNAKERLWMFPLSSLSTAECVLRDFPGSNVEIENLDPLVRRAIAAATVLPDLQDRYEKIPGYIEAKLLPFQRDGVRFVLQHGGRVLLADEMGLGKTLQAIAVTSCIREAWPVLILTPSSLRLQWASMIQQWLDIAPSHILVYF
;
A
#
# COMPACT_ATOMS: atom_id res chain seq x y z
N MET A 1 42.68 -12.20 -15.15
CA MET A 1 42.62 -13.47 -14.40
C MET A 1 41.18 -13.87 -14.50
N ASP A 2 40.92 -14.52 -15.61
CA ASP A 2 39.62 -14.80 -16.18
C ASP A 2 39.44 -16.30 -16.03
N ASP A 3 38.26 -16.73 -15.57
CA ASP A 3 37.63 -18.00 -15.95
C ASP A 3 36.29 -18.12 -15.20
N TRP A 4 35.22 -17.71 -15.88
CA TRP A 4 33.83 -18.03 -15.52
C TRP A 4 32.95 -18.27 -16.77
N ASP A 5 33.57 -18.38 -17.95
CA ASP A 5 32.88 -18.59 -19.21
C ASP A 5 32.67 -20.11 -19.40
N LEU A 6 31.72 -20.66 -18.65
CA LEU A 6 31.26 -22.04 -18.85
C LEU A 6 30.75 -22.18 -20.29
N SER A 7 31.25 -23.18 -21.00
CA SER A 7 30.83 -23.43 -22.37
C SER A 7 29.34 -23.76 -22.45
N ALA A 8 28.71 -23.46 -23.59
CA ALA A 8 27.30 -23.78 -23.80
C ALA A 8 26.99 -25.28 -23.59
N GLU A 9 27.95 -26.15 -23.91
CA GLU A 9 27.85 -27.60 -23.71
C GLU A 9 27.83 -28.02 -22.23
N GLU A 10 28.57 -27.30 -21.37
CA GLU A 10 28.56 -27.50 -19.91
C GLU A 10 27.26 -27.01 -19.28
N LEU A 11 26.71 -25.90 -19.78
CA LEU A 11 25.42 -25.37 -19.34
C LEU A 11 24.27 -26.33 -19.70
N ASP A 12 24.25 -26.84 -20.93
CA ASP A 12 23.31 -27.88 -21.41
C ASP A 12 23.48 -29.20 -20.64
N SER A 13 24.70 -29.54 -20.20
CA SER A 13 24.95 -30.70 -19.34
C SER A 13 24.32 -30.51 -17.95
N LEU A 14 24.52 -29.34 -17.35
CA LEU A 14 24.01 -28.98 -16.03
C LEU A 14 22.47 -28.92 -16.01
N GLU A 15 21.83 -28.38 -17.05
CA GLU A 15 20.37 -28.37 -17.19
C GLU A 15 19.80 -29.79 -17.28
N ARG A 16 20.41 -30.65 -18.11
CA ARG A 16 19.98 -32.06 -18.25
C ARG A 16 20.09 -32.84 -16.94
N ASP A 17 21.12 -32.60 -16.13
CA ASP A 17 21.26 -33.26 -14.83
C ASP A 17 20.31 -32.68 -13.76
N ALA A 18 20.02 -31.39 -13.77
CA ALA A 18 18.98 -30.79 -12.93
C ALA A 18 17.60 -31.40 -13.23
N LEU A 19 17.25 -31.56 -14.51
CA LEU A 19 15.99 -32.17 -14.96
C LEU A 19 15.88 -33.64 -14.53
N LYS A 20 16.97 -34.43 -14.62
CA LYS A 20 17.00 -35.82 -14.11
C LYS A 20 16.74 -35.89 -12.60
N GLN A 21 17.34 -35.00 -11.80
CA GLN A 21 17.13 -34.99 -10.35
C GLN A 21 15.67 -34.66 -9.97
N LEU A 22 15.02 -33.76 -10.72
CA LEU A 22 13.59 -33.46 -10.53
C LEU A 22 12.71 -34.67 -10.87
N ALA A 23 13.00 -35.39 -11.96
CA ALA A 23 12.28 -36.61 -12.34
C ALA A 23 12.46 -37.77 -11.34
N GLN A 24 13.62 -37.87 -10.69
CA GLN A 24 13.87 -38.86 -9.63
C GLN A 24 13.15 -38.51 -8.32
N ARG A 25 12.93 -37.22 -8.02
CA ARG A 25 12.17 -36.77 -6.85
C ARG A 25 10.66 -36.92 -7.03
N SER A 26 10.12 -36.76 -8.24
CA SER A 26 8.70 -36.96 -8.50
C SER A 26 8.31 -38.45 -8.46
N SER A 27 9.14 -39.35 -8.99
CA SER A 27 8.89 -40.80 -8.94
C SER A 27 8.96 -41.38 -7.53
N SER A 28 9.89 -40.90 -6.69
CA SER A 28 9.97 -41.29 -5.28
C SER A 28 8.82 -40.72 -4.42
N SER A 29 8.25 -39.57 -4.79
CA SER A 29 7.09 -39.00 -4.10
C SER A 29 5.77 -39.73 -4.41
N ALA A 30 5.64 -40.33 -5.60
CA ALA A 30 4.43 -41.05 -6.01
C ALA A 30 4.25 -42.40 -5.26
N ALA A 31 5.32 -43.01 -4.76
CA ALA A 31 5.28 -44.31 -4.09
C ALA A 31 4.81 -44.25 -2.62
N ALA A 32 4.73 -43.07 -2.00
CA ALA A 32 4.49 -42.91 -0.57
C ALA A 32 3.01 -42.86 -0.16
N THR A 33 2.06 -42.77 -1.10
CA THR A 33 0.65 -42.47 -0.82
C THR A 33 -0.26 -43.71 -0.77
N THR A 34 0.16 -44.77 -0.08
CA THR A 34 -0.71 -45.93 0.17
C THR A 34 -0.45 -46.57 1.54
N SER A 35 -1.03 -46.03 2.62
CA SER A 35 -1.47 -46.85 3.77
C SER A 35 -2.32 -46.10 4.82
N ASN A 36 -3.39 -46.80 5.21
CA ASN A 36 -4.14 -46.80 6.46
C ASN A 36 -4.92 -45.56 6.96
N SER A 37 -6.23 -45.79 6.98
CA SER A 37 -7.28 -45.07 7.69
C SER A 37 -7.42 -45.48 9.17
N ASN A 38 -8.24 -44.70 9.89
CA ASN A 38 -9.00 -44.97 11.14
C ASN A 38 -8.49 -44.28 12.42
N PHE A 39 -9.21 -43.25 12.90
CA PHE A 39 -10.03 -43.41 14.12
C PHE A 39 -11.10 -42.31 14.31
N SER A 40 -12.36 -42.77 14.45
CA SER A 40 -13.42 -42.33 15.38
C SER A 40 -13.77 -40.85 15.63
N ARG A 41 -15.02 -40.51 15.26
CA ARG A 41 -15.82 -39.40 15.83
C ARG A 41 -16.21 -39.66 17.29
N SER A 42 -16.34 -38.60 18.08
CA SER A 42 -17.35 -38.47 19.13
C SER A 42 -17.91 -37.03 19.14
N ASN A 43 -19.08 -36.83 19.76
CA ASN A 43 -19.91 -35.62 19.68
C ASN A 43 -20.53 -35.33 21.07
N VAL A 44 -21.36 -34.27 21.22
CA VAL A 44 -22.13 -33.84 22.45
C VAL A 44 -21.33 -32.92 23.40
N SER A 45 -21.79 -31.74 23.88
CA SER A 45 -22.97 -30.89 23.56
C SER A 45 -22.92 -29.45 24.15
N SER A 46 -23.73 -28.54 23.57
CA SER A 46 -24.50 -27.43 24.21
C SER A 46 -23.85 -26.32 25.09
N MET A 47 -23.66 -25.12 24.51
CA MET A 47 -24.37 -23.81 24.74
C MET A 47 -25.01 -23.48 26.12
N PRO A 48 -25.13 -22.19 26.57
CA PRO A 48 -25.49 -20.97 25.79
C PRO A 48 -24.60 -19.72 26.10
N GLY A 49 -24.80 -18.50 25.57
CA GLY A 49 -25.70 -17.94 24.55
C GLY A 49 -25.99 -16.44 24.82
N VAL A 50 -25.78 -15.55 23.83
CA VAL A 50 -26.13 -14.11 23.90
C VAL A 50 -26.72 -13.66 22.57
N VAL A 51 -27.83 -12.93 22.61
CA VAL A 51 -28.67 -12.52 21.46
C VAL A 51 -28.47 -11.01 21.17
N PRO A 52 -28.51 -10.55 19.90
CA PRO A 52 -28.19 -9.15 19.56
C PRO A 52 -29.36 -8.19 19.79
N SER A 53 -29.03 -6.93 20.10
CA SER A 53 -30.00 -5.84 20.32
C SER A 53 -30.13 -4.94 19.09
N SER A 54 -31.28 -4.97 18.44
CA SER A 54 -31.69 -4.00 17.42
C SER A 54 -32.53 -2.88 18.05
N ARG A 55 -32.31 -1.62 17.63
CA ARG A 55 -33.30 -0.53 17.76
C ARG A 55 -32.95 0.72 16.95
N SER A 56 -33.78 1.02 15.95
CA SER A 56 -34.08 2.41 15.55
C SER A 56 -35.35 2.85 16.30
N PRO A 57 -35.58 4.17 16.49
CA PRO A 57 -36.82 4.70 15.93
C PRO A 57 -36.79 6.18 15.45
N ALA A 58 -37.55 6.39 14.36
CA ALA A 58 -38.48 7.50 14.08
C ALA A 58 -38.10 9.00 14.12
N LYS A 59 -38.71 9.72 13.17
CA LYS A 59 -38.78 11.18 13.00
C LYS A 59 -39.53 11.88 14.14
N PRO A 60 -39.34 13.20 14.33
CA PRO A 60 -40.39 14.11 14.80
C PRO A 60 -41.15 14.74 13.63
N THR A 61 -42.48 14.70 13.64
CA THR A 61 -43.35 15.63 12.91
C THR A 61 -44.67 15.78 13.66
N CYS A 62 -44.97 17.00 14.11
CA CYS A 62 -46.14 17.52 14.83
C CYS A 62 -46.02 19.06 14.75
N LEU A 63 -47.02 19.96 14.75
CA LEU A 63 -48.49 20.02 14.66
C LEU A 63 -48.79 21.54 14.38
N SER A 64 -49.88 22.06 13.80
CA SER A 64 -51.13 21.52 13.21
C SER A 64 -52.02 22.66 12.63
N HIS A 65 -53.12 22.27 11.97
CA HIS A 65 -54.44 22.97 11.87
C HIS A 65 -54.82 23.70 10.55
N PRO A 66 -56.14 23.68 10.18
CA PRO A 66 -56.53 23.20 8.84
C PRO A 66 -57.51 24.14 8.07
N PRO A 67 -58.64 23.73 7.44
CA PRO A 67 -58.84 23.96 6.00
C PRO A 67 -60.11 24.76 5.61
N VAL A 68 -60.26 25.12 4.33
CA VAL A 68 -61.57 25.40 3.71
C VAL A 68 -61.59 24.89 2.25
N ASP A 69 -62.74 24.34 1.86
CA ASP A 69 -63.08 23.73 0.56
C ASP A 69 -63.06 24.68 -0.66
N GLY A 70 -63.18 24.13 -1.88
CA GLY A 70 -63.69 24.95 -2.99
C GLY A 70 -63.50 24.46 -4.44
N ASP A 71 -64.24 23.42 -4.80
CA ASP A 71 -64.99 23.31 -6.07
C ASP A 71 -64.35 22.73 -7.36
N LYS A 72 -65.24 22.33 -8.28
CA LYS A 72 -64.97 21.37 -9.38
C LYS A 72 -65.04 22.00 -10.78
N ALA A 73 -64.36 21.29 -11.69
CA ALA A 73 -64.86 20.87 -13.02
C ALA A 73 -64.60 21.73 -14.31
N THR A 74 -64.05 21.01 -15.30
CA THR A 74 -64.44 20.95 -16.73
C THR A 74 -63.70 21.78 -17.81
N VAL A 75 -63.59 21.13 -18.99
CA VAL A 75 -63.40 21.63 -20.38
C VAL A 75 -61.97 21.80 -20.94
N LEU A 76 -61.69 20.94 -21.93
CA LEU A 76 -60.80 21.12 -23.10
C LEU A 76 -61.70 21.32 -24.34
N PRO A 77 -61.21 21.68 -25.55
CA PRO A 77 -59.97 22.40 -25.94
C PRO A 77 -60.23 23.55 -26.97
N SER A 78 -59.22 24.36 -27.35
CA SER A 78 -58.99 24.74 -28.78
C SER A 78 -57.77 25.66 -29.08
N LYS A 79 -56.91 25.16 -30.00
CA LYS A 79 -56.26 25.81 -31.18
C LYS A 79 -55.37 27.08 -31.09
N LEU A 80 -54.24 26.97 -31.82
CA LEU A 80 -53.48 28.00 -32.59
C LEU A 80 -52.35 28.83 -31.91
N VAL A 81 -51.18 28.17 -31.84
CA VAL A 81 -49.76 28.63 -32.02
C VAL A 81 -49.57 30.06 -32.58
N PRO A 82 -48.69 30.90 -31.99
CA PRO A 82 -47.32 31.03 -32.51
C PRO A 82 -46.19 30.56 -31.58
N LYS A 83 -45.07 30.15 -32.17
CA LYS A 83 -43.81 29.85 -31.46
C LYS A 83 -43.28 31.08 -30.72
N ILE A 84 -42.97 30.93 -29.43
CA ILE A 84 -41.81 31.59 -28.82
C ILE A 84 -40.86 30.47 -28.42
N VAL A 85 -39.68 30.45 -29.04
CA VAL A 85 -38.58 29.57 -28.64
C VAL A 85 -37.87 30.26 -27.51
N ASP A 86 -38.03 29.76 -26.29
CA ASP A 86 -37.18 30.12 -25.17
C ASP A 86 -36.40 28.86 -24.75
N ASP A 87 -35.28 28.63 -25.44
CA ASP A 87 -34.36 27.53 -25.16
C ASP A 87 -33.56 27.87 -23.90
N SER A 88 -34.20 27.65 -22.75
CA SER A 88 -33.57 27.62 -21.43
C SER A 88 -32.65 26.40 -21.30
N SER A 89 -31.59 26.43 -22.10
CA SER A 89 -30.49 25.48 -22.08
C SER A 89 -29.85 25.47 -20.69
N LYS A 90 -30.15 24.43 -19.91
CA LYS A 90 -29.45 24.13 -18.67
C LYS A 90 -27.99 23.87 -19.02
N GLN A 91 -27.15 24.90 -18.92
CA GLN A 91 -25.71 24.78 -19.11
C GLN A 91 -25.13 23.90 -17.98
N GLN A 92 -25.14 22.59 -18.23
CA GLN A 92 -24.42 21.63 -17.42
C GLN A 92 -22.92 21.90 -17.65
N HIS A 93 -22.32 22.68 -16.75
CA HIS A 93 -20.88 22.88 -16.73
C HIS A 93 -20.20 21.49 -16.71
N PRO A 94 -19.23 21.24 -17.60
CA PRO A 94 -18.59 19.94 -17.69
C PRO A 94 -17.95 19.58 -16.35
N LYS A 95 -18.20 18.36 -15.89
CA LYS A 95 -17.65 17.85 -14.63
C LYS A 95 -16.14 17.67 -14.80
N ILE A 96 -15.33 18.40 -14.02
CA ILE A 96 -13.87 18.32 -14.10
C ILE A 96 -13.37 17.43 -12.98
N THR A 97 -12.81 16.28 -13.32
CA THR A 97 -12.20 15.38 -12.33
C THR A 97 -10.73 15.74 -12.11
N VAL A 98 -10.36 15.98 -10.85
CA VAL A 98 -8.98 16.16 -10.38
C VAL A 98 -8.55 14.89 -9.66
N LYS A 99 -7.59 14.15 -10.21
CA LYS A 99 -7.10 12.90 -9.64
C LYS A 99 -5.82 13.12 -8.85
N PHE A 100 -5.83 12.75 -7.57
CA PHE A 100 -4.67 12.70 -6.69
C PHE A 100 -4.06 11.29 -6.65
N PHE A 101 -2.73 11.21 -6.67
CA PHE A 101 -1.98 9.97 -6.49
C PHE A 101 -0.60 10.26 -5.88
N LEU A 102 0.02 9.23 -5.28
CA LEU A 102 1.39 9.33 -4.77
C LEU A 102 2.38 9.18 -5.93
N HIS A 103 3.28 10.15 -6.11
CA HIS A 103 4.35 10.09 -7.09
C HIS A 103 5.60 9.40 -6.50
N ALA A 104 6.45 8.82 -7.34
CA ALA A 104 7.65 8.07 -6.94
C ALA A 104 8.65 8.88 -6.10
N SER A 105 8.59 10.22 -6.17
CA SER A 105 9.40 11.13 -5.34
C SER A 105 8.85 11.35 -3.92
N GLY A 106 7.79 10.66 -3.51
CA GLY A 106 7.11 10.86 -2.21
C GLY A 106 6.17 12.08 -2.13
N ASN A 107 6.09 12.90 -3.18
CA ASN A 107 5.13 14.00 -3.28
C ASN A 107 3.75 13.49 -3.73
N ILE A 108 2.70 14.24 -3.42
CA ILE A 108 1.39 14.03 -4.04
C ILE A 108 1.39 14.70 -5.41
N ALA A 109 0.94 13.95 -6.42
CA ALA A 109 0.70 14.46 -7.75
C ALA A 109 -0.80 14.62 -8.01
N ALA A 110 -1.16 15.65 -8.78
CA ALA A 110 -2.51 15.91 -9.25
C ALA A 110 -2.54 16.00 -10.77
N LYS A 111 -3.51 15.31 -11.38
CA LYS A 111 -3.78 15.32 -12.82
C LYS A 111 -5.20 15.76 -13.10
N PHE A 112 -5.34 16.72 -14.00
CA PHE A 112 -6.62 17.27 -14.48
C PHE A 112 -6.43 17.84 -15.90
N PRO A 113 -7.52 18.02 -16.69
CA PRO A 113 -7.48 18.74 -17.96
C PRO A 113 -6.99 20.18 -17.78
N TYR A 114 -6.50 20.82 -18.87
CA TYR A 114 -6.12 22.24 -18.78
C TYR A 114 -7.36 23.11 -18.50
N ASP A 115 -7.36 23.75 -17.33
CA ASP A 115 -8.31 24.77 -16.95
C ASP A 115 -7.58 25.92 -16.25
N LYS A 116 -7.85 27.16 -16.68
CA LYS A 116 -7.12 28.35 -16.19
C LYS A 116 -7.41 28.65 -14.71
N VAL A 117 -8.62 28.35 -14.26
CA VAL A 117 -9.08 28.66 -12.90
C VAL A 117 -8.54 27.63 -11.92
N LEU A 118 -8.55 26.33 -12.28
CA LEU A 118 -7.86 25.28 -11.52
C LEU A 118 -6.35 25.54 -11.46
N ILE A 119 -5.70 25.94 -12.55
CA ILE A 119 -4.28 26.33 -12.51
C ILE A 119 -4.03 27.46 -11.51
N GLY A 120 -4.88 28.49 -11.50
CA GLY A 120 -4.82 29.56 -10.50
C GLY A 120 -4.99 29.05 -9.06
N ALA A 121 -5.91 28.10 -8.84
CA ALA A 121 -6.10 27.46 -7.54
C ALA A 121 -4.87 26.64 -7.11
N PHE A 122 -4.23 25.90 -8.03
CA PHE A 122 -3.01 25.14 -7.74
C PHE A 122 -1.80 26.03 -7.40
N HIS A 123 -1.72 27.25 -7.94
CA HIS A 123 -0.72 28.24 -7.53
C HIS A 123 -0.88 28.70 -6.07
N ASN A 124 -2.07 28.60 -5.48
CA ASN A 124 -2.31 28.93 -4.06
C ASN A 124 -1.93 27.79 -3.11
N ILE A 125 -1.61 26.59 -3.60
CA ILE A 125 -1.22 25.45 -2.77
C ILE A 125 0.26 25.61 -2.36
N PRO A 126 0.59 25.60 -1.05
CA PRO A 126 1.97 25.78 -0.60
C PRO A 126 2.91 24.74 -1.22
N ARG A 127 4.07 25.20 -1.72
CA ARG A 127 5.10 24.35 -2.35
C ARG A 127 4.60 23.50 -3.53
N ALA A 128 3.48 23.88 -4.16
CA ALA A 128 3.06 23.27 -5.42
C ALA A 128 3.99 23.69 -6.56
N SER A 129 4.26 22.74 -7.47
CA SER A 129 5.13 22.92 -8.63
C SER A 129 4.58 22.14 -9.83
N TRP A 130 4.84 22.65 -11.03
CA TRP A 130 4.45 21.98 -12.28
C TRP A 130 5.58 21.10 -12.81
N ASN A 131 5.32 19.81 -12.94
CA ASN A 131 6.19 18.87 -13.65
C ASN A 131 5.84 18.89 -15.14
N ALA A 132 6.63 19.60 -15.94
CA ALA A 132 6.40 19.72 -17.38
C ALA A 132 6.58 18.40 -18.15
N LYS A 133 7.43 17.48 -17.67
CA LYS A 133 7.71 16.19 -18.32
C LYS A 133 6.51 15.25 -18.25
N GLU A 134 5.87 15.17 -17.08
CA GLU A 134 4.71 14.29 -16.85
C GLU A 134 3.36 15.01 -17.01
N ARG A 135 3.40 16.34 -17.09
CA ARG A 135 2.25 17.25 -17.16
C ARG A 135 1.34 17.10 -15.93
N LEU A 136 1.95 17.20 -14.76
CA LEU A 136 1.34 17.01 -13.44
C LEU A 136 1.66 18.19 -12.52
N TRP A 137 0.73 18.53 -11.64
CA TRP A 137 1.04 19.34 -10.46
C TRP A 137 1.57 18.43 -9.35
N MET A 138 2.63 18.84 -8.67
CA MET A 138 3.22 18.12 -7.53
C MET A 138 3.30 19.03 -6.31
N PHE A 139 2.92 18.53 -5.14
CA PHE A 139 3.03 19.23 -3.86
C PHE A 139 3.38 18.23 -2.73
N PRO A 140 4.03 18.66 -1.65
CA PRO A 140 4.34 17.78 -0.53
C PRO A 140 3.06 17.35 0.20
N LEU A 141 3.10 16.18 0.84
CA LEU A 141 1.99 15.65 1.63
C LEU A 141 1.41 16.65 2.65
N SER A 142 2.25 17.47 3.27
CA SER A 142 1.83 18.50 4.23
C SER A 142 0.83 19.51 3.66
N SER A 143 0.79 19.67 2.34
CA SER A 143 -0.12 20.57 1.64
C SER A 143 -1.41 19.89 1.13
N LEU A 144 -1.58 18.57 1.37
CA LEU A 144 -2.75 17.81 0.92
C LEU A 144 -4.07 18.35 1.46
N SER A 145 -4.16 18.63 2.76
CA SER A 145 -5.38 19.19 3.36
C SER A 145 -5.69 20.59 2.82
N THR A 146 -4.67 21.40 2.52
CA THR A 146 -4.85 22.71 1.87
C THR A 146 -5.34 22.55 0.44
N ALA A 147 -4.80 21.60 -0.32
CA ALA A 147 -5.26 21.27 -1.67
C ALA A 147 -6.73 20.77 -1.69
N GLU A 148 -7.10 19.90 -0.75
CA GLU A 148 -8.49 19.43 -0.56
C GLU A 148 -9.46 20.59 -0.22
N CYS A 149 -9.00 21.58 0.53
CA CYS A 149 -9.79 22.76 0.91
C CYS A 149 -9.99 23.70 -0.30
N VAL A 150 -8.88 24.11 -0.94
CA VAL A 150 -8.87 25.02 -2.10
C VAL A 150 -9.70 24.49 -3.28
N LEU A 151 -9.75 23.17 -3.48
CA LEU A 151 -10.58 22.55 -4.52
C LEU A 151 -12.05 22.33 -4.10
N ARG A 152 -12.36 22.32 -2.80
CA ARG A 152 -13.74 22.20 -2.29
C ARG A 152 -14.46 23.54 -2.30
N ASP A 153 -13.75 24.61 -1.94
CA ASP A 153 -14.27 25.98 -1.90
C ASP A 153 -14.25 26.65 -3.30
N PHE A 154 -14.02 25.85 -4.35
CA PHE A 154 -13.81 26.32 -5.71
C PHE A 154 -15.10 26.81 -6.37
N PRO A 155 -15.24 28.10 -6.71
CA PRO A 155 -16.48 28.65 -7.24
C PRO A 155 -16.68 28.29 -8.73
N GLY A 156 -17.89 27.86 -9.09
CA GLY A 156 -18.35 27.87 -10.48
C GLY A 156 -18.00 26.66 -11.35
N SER A 157 -17.67 25.50 -10.78
CA SER A 157 -17.52 24.25 -11.54
C SER A 157 -17.85 23.01 -10.71
N ASN A 158 -18.43 21.98 -11.36
CA ASN A 158 -18.59 20.65 -10.78
C ASN A 158 -17.22 19.95 -10.74
N VAL A 159 -16.35 20.36 -9.81
CA VAL A 159 -15.05 19.73 -9.57
C VAL A 159 -15.25 18.48 -8.73
N GLU A 160 -14.82 17.33 -9.25
CA GLU A 160 -14.80 16.07 -8.51
C GLU A 160 -13.36 15.70 -8.17
N ILE A 161 -13.08 15.57 -6.88
CA ILE A 161 -11.75 15.19 -6.40
C ILE A 161 -11.70 13.66 -6.26
N GLU A 162 -11.05 12.99 -7.20
CA GLU A 162 -10.65 11.59 -7.02
C GLU A 162 -9.43 11.58 -6.08
N ASN A 163 -9.71 11.45 -4.79
CA ASN A 163 -8.71 11.52 -3.73
C ASN A 163 -7.89 10.22 -3.65
N LEU A 164 -6.79 10.25 -2.89
CA LEU A 164 -5.98 9.08 -2.56
C LEU A 164 -6.83 7.97 -1.93
N ASP A 165 -6.57 6.73 -2.36
CA ASP A 165 -7.23 5.55 -1.79
C ASP A 165 -7.08 5.50 -0.25
N PRO A 166 -8.12 5.09 0.50
CA PRO A 166 -8.06 4.99 1.96
C PRO A 166 -6.89 4.16 2.51
N LEU A 167 -6.43 3.13 1.80
CA LEU A 167 -5.22 2.36 2.15
C LEU A 167 -3.97 3.24 2.04
N VAL A 168 -3.83 4.02 0.96
CA VAL A 168 -2.71 4.94 0.76
C VAL A 168 -2.70 6.02 1.82
N ARG A 169 -3.85 6.64 2.14
CA ARG A 169 -3.95 7.63 3.23
C ARG A 169 -3.55 7.03 4.59
N ARG A 170 -3.99 5.81 4.90
CA ARG A 170 -3.59 5.10 6.14
C ARG A 170 -2.11 4.75 6.17
N ALA A 171 -1.55 4.23 5.08
CA ALA A 171 -0.14 3.88 4.97
C ALA A 171 0.77 5.11 5.15
N ILE A 172 0.41 6.21 4.49
CA ILE A 172 1.09 7.49 4.64
C ILE A 172 1.02 7.99 6.09
N ALA A 173 -0.17 8.06 6.70
CA ALA A 173 -0.32 8.51 8.08
C ALA A 173 0.47 7.63 9.07
N ALA A 174 0.49 6.31 8.85
CA ALA A 174 1.26 5.37 9.66
C ALA A 174 2.78 5.49 9.48
N ALA A 175 3.26 6.00 8.34
CA ALA A 175 4.67 6.29 8.09
C ALA A 175 5.09 7.64 8.72
N THR A 176 4.24 8.68 8.64
CA THR A 176 4.55 10.03 9.18
C THR A 176 4.70 10.07 10.70
N VAL A 177 4.10 9.12 11.43
CA VAL A 177 4.18 9.04 12.90
C VAL A 177 5.48 8.38 13.40
N LEU A 178 6.26 7.76 12.51
CA LEU A 178 7.50 7.07 12.91
C LEU A 178 8.65 8.05 13.12
N PRO A 179 9.47 7.85 14.17
CA PRO A 179 10.69 8.62 14.35
C PRO A 179 11.73 8.25 13.28
N ASP A 180 12.49 9.25 12.84
CA ASP A 180 13.76 9.02 12.13
C ASP A 180 14.77 8.43 13.12
N LEU A 181 15.41 7.31 12.74
CA LEU A 181 16.40 6.59 13.53
C LEU A 181 17.80 6.61 12.91
N GLN A 182 18.10 7.54 11.99
CA GLN A 182 19.41 7.63 11.33
C GLN A 182 20.57 7.83 12.32
N ASP A 183 20.32 8.42 13.50
CA ASP A 183 21.27 8.52 14.62
C ASP A 183 21.83 7.15 15.04
N ARG A 184 21.02 6.09 14.90
CA ARG A 184 21.40 4.72 15.27
C ARG A 184 22.32 4.06 14.26
N TYR A 185 22.60 4.68 13.12
CA TYR A 185 23.55 4.14 12.13
C TYR A 185 24.96 4.01 12.73
N GLU A 186 25.35 4.90 13.65
CA GLU A 186 26.64 4.84 14.36
C GLU A 186 26.79 3.61 15.27
N LYS A 187 25.70 2.91 15.59
CA LYS A 187 25.72 1.68 16.39
C LYS A 187 26.10 0.42 15.59
N ILE A 188 26.22 0.51 14.26
CA ILE A 188 26.62 -0.64 13.44
C ILE A 188 28.04 -1.08 13.83
N PRO A 189 28.28 -2.35 14.18
CA PRO A 189 29.63 -2.84 14.41
C PRO A 189 30.50 -2.67 13.16
N GLY A 190 31.67 -2.04 13.29
CA GLY A 190 32.51 -1.66 12.15
C GLY A 190 32.93 -2.83 11.24
N TYR A 191 32.97 -4.06 11.76
CA TYR A 191 33.22 -5.26 10.94
C TYR A 191 32.05 -5.65 10.02
N ILE A 192 30.81 -5.26 10.36
CA ILE A 192 29.64 -5.37 9.48
C ILE A 192 29.69 -4.22 8.45
N GLU A 193 29.88 -2.98 8.91
CA GLU A 193 29.87 -1.81 8.01
C GLU A 193 30.97 -1.91 6.94
N ALA A 194 32.17 -2.37 7.30
CA ALA A 194 33.28 -2.62 6.37
C ALA A 194 32.96 -3.69 5.29
N LYS A 195 31.91 -4.49 5.48
CA LYS A 195 31.45 -5.52 4.53
C LYS A 195 30.22 -5.10 3.74
N LEU A 196 29.54 -4.00 4.12
CA LEU A 196 28.44 -3.43 3.36
C LEU A 196 28.97 -2.64 2.14
N LEU A 197 28.43 -2.97 0.96
CA LEU A 197 28.61 -2.19 -0.27
C LEU A 197 27.95 -0.80 -0.15
N PRO A 198 28.36 0.23 -0.92
CA PRO A 198 27.82 1.59 -0.78
C PRO A 198 26.28 1.66 -0.81
N PHE A 199 25.64 1.04 -1.80
CA PHE A 199 24.17 1.00 -1.89
C PHE A 199 23.50 0.27 -0.71
N GLN A 200 24.18 -0.72 -0.12
CA GLN A 200 23.68 -1.43 1.06
C GLN A 200 23.69 -0.53 2.30
N ARG A 201 24.71 0.35 2.43
CA ARG A 201 24.77 1.37 3.50
C ARG A 201 23.65 2.39 3.33
N ASP A 202 23.38 2.81 2.10
CA ASP A 202 22.25 3.70 1.79
C ASP A 202 20.91 3.02 2.10
N GLY A 203 20.75 1.73 1.78
CA GLY A 203 19.60 0.91 2.17
C GLY A 203 19.40 0.83 3.69
N VAL A 204 20.47 0.62 4.47
CA VAL A 204 20.40 0.63 5.94
C VAL A 204 19.98 2.01 6.48
N ARG A 205 20.54 3.11 5.97
CA ARG A 205 20.11 4.48 6.35
C ARG A 205 18.67 4.75 5.96
N PHE A 206 18.22 4.28 4.80
CA PHE A 206 16.83 4.40 4.35
C PHE A 206 15.86 3.66 5.28
N VAL A 207 16.21 2.45 5.73
CA VAL A 207 15.41 1.70 6.72
C VAL A 207 15.32 2.44 8.06
N LEU A 208 16.43 2.98 8.55
CA LEU A 208 16.47 3.77 9.78
C LEU A 208 15.65 5.07 9.68
N GLN A 209 15.75 5.78 8.55
CA GLN A 209 15.01 7.01 8.29
C GLN A 209 13.49 6.83 8.37
N HIS A 210 13.00 5.65 7.99
CA HIS A 210 11.58 5.29 8.00
C HIS A 210 11.20 4.50 9.27
N GLY A 211 11.90 4.71 10.38
CA GLY A 211 11.61 4.09 11.68
C GLY A 211 11.63 2.56 11.66
N GLY A 212 12.43 1.95 10.79
CA GLY A 212 12.53 0.50 10.60
C GLY A 212 11.45 -0.13 9.71
N ARG A 213 10.50 0.63 9.14
CA ARG A 213 9.41 0.10 8.32
C ARG A 213 9.63 0.33 6.82
N VAL A 214 10.30 -0.62 6.17
CA VAL A 214 10.66 -0.55 4.74
C VAL A 214 10.46 -1.88 4.04
N LEU A 215 10.12 -1.82 2.74
CA LEU A 215 10.24 -2.93 1.80
C LEU A 215 11.55 -2.80 1.03
N LEU A 216 12.53 -3.66 1.33
CA LEU A 216 13.80 -3.75 0.58
C LEU A 216 13.59 -4.61 -0.68
N ALA A 217 13.39 -3.95 -1.82
CA ALA A 217 13.05 -4.57 -3.10
C ALA A 217 14.25 -4.78 -4.06
N ASP A 218 15.48 -4.71 -3.56
CA ASP A 218 16.70 -4.97 -4.33
C ASP A 218 16.66 -6.35 -5.04
N GLU A 219 17.46 -6.54 -6.08
CA GLU A 219 17.54 -7.82 -6.80
C GLU A 219 18.03 -8.98 -5.91
N MET A 220 17.75 -10.21 -6.33
CA MET A 220 18.26 -11.41 -5.66
C MET A 220 19.79 -11.48 -5.78
N GLY A 221 20.46 -12.00 -4.75
CA GLY A 221 21.93 -12.03 -4.69
C GLY A 221 22.59 -10.77 -4.09
N LEU A 222 21.95 -9.59 -4.13
CA LEU A 222 22.55 -8.31 -3.67
C LEU A 222 22.70 -8.14 -2.13
N GLY A 223 22.67 -9.23 -1.36
CA GLY A 223 23.03 -9.20 0.07
C GLY A 223 22.00 -8.60 1.03
N LYS A 224 20.70 -8.58 0.68
CA LYS A 224 19.61 -8.09 1.55
C LYS A 224 19.62 -8.67 2.98
N THR A 225 20.04 -9.93 3.15
CA THR A 225 20.21 -10.57 4.47
C THR A 225 21.22 -9.81 5.35
N LEU A 226 22.35 -9.37 4.78
CA LEU A 226 23.37 -8.62 5.52
C LEU A 226 22.88 -7.20 5.84
N GLN A 227 22.15 -6.54 4.93
CA GLN A 227 21.47 -5.27 5.22
C GLN A 227 20.51 -5.39 6.41
N ALA A 228 19.66 -6.42 6.42
CA ALA A 228 18.69 -6.65 7.50
C ALA A 228 19.37 -6.95 8.84
N ILE A 229 20.49 -7.69 8.84
CA ILE A 229 21.32 -7.93 10.03
C ILE A 229 21.96 -6.63 10.51
N ALA A 230 22.49 -5.80 9.61
CA ALA A 230 23.05 -4.50 9.96
C ALA A 230 22.00 -3.58 10.61
N VAL A 231 20.80 -3.45 10.02
CA VAL A 231 19.66 -2.74 10.64
C VAL A 231 19.36 -3.28 12.04
N THR A 232 19.30 -4.61 12.18
CA THR A 232 19.02 -5.29 13.46
C THR A 232 20.05 -4.94 14.54
N SER A 233 21.31 -4.71 14.16
CA SER A 233 22.37 -4.27 15.08
C SER A 233 22.17 -2.83 15.59
N CYS A 234 21.61 -1.94 14.76
CA CYS A 234 21.32 -0.54 15.14
C CYS A 234 20.24 -0.42 16.22
N ILE A 235 19.31 -1.38 16.26
CA ILE A 235 18.11 -1.35 17.13
C ILE A 235 18.18 -2.40 18.24
N ARG A 236 19.38 -2.64 18.80
CA ARG A 236 19.60 -3.70 19.81
C ARG A 236 18.73 -3.55 21.06
N GLU A 237 18.38 -2.32 21.43
CA GLU A 237 17.41 -1.99 22.48
C GLU A 237 15.96 -2.44 22.23
N ALA A 238 15.60 -2.79 20.99
CA ALA A 238 14.25 -3.23 20.59
C ALA A 238 14.13 -4.77 20.46
N TRP A 239 15.15 -5.52 20.84
CA TRP A 239 15.13 -6.99 20.81
C TRP A 239 14.19 -7.56 21.89
N PRO A 240 13.60 -8.76 21.74
CA PRO A 240 13.93 -9.82 20.77
C PRO A 240 13.47 -9.55 19.32
N VAL A 241 14.10 -10.25 18.38
CA VAL A 241 13.86 -10.09 16.92
C VAL A 241 13.21 -11.35 16.37
N LEU A 242 12.11 -11.19 15.62
CA LEU A 242 11.44 -12.28 14.91
C LEU A 242 11.74 -12.19 13.42
N ILE A 243 12.27 -13.27 12.83
CA ILE A 243 12.55 -13.38 11.40
C ILE A 243 11.65 -14.46 10.81
N LEU A 244 10.82 -14.06 9.85
CA LEU A 244 9.94 -14.95 9.11
C LEU A 244 10.55 -15.24 7.73
N THR A 245 10.79 -16.51 7.44
CA THR A 245 11.50 -16.95 6.22
C THR A 245 11.04 -18.37 5.81
N PRO A 246 11.10 -18.74 4.52
CA PRO A 246 10.87 -20.10 4.06
C PRO A 246 11.71 -21.13 4.83
N SER A 247 11.17 -22.34 5.02
CA SER A 247 11.81 -23.40 5.82
C SER A 247 13.25 -23.72 5.39
N SER A 248 13.52 -23.72 4.08
CA SER A 248 14.85 -23.92 3.50
C SER A 248 15.91 -22.89 3.91
N LEU A 249 15.51 -21.67 4.27
CA LEU A 249 16.42 -20.58 4.60
C LEU A 249 16.64 -20.39 6.11
N ARG A 250 15.88 -21.08 6.97
CA ARG A 250 15.93 -20.89 8.44
C ARG A 250 17.34 -21.13 9.02
N LEU A 251 18.00 -22.21 8.61
CA LEU A 251 19.38 -22.52 9.03
C LEU A 251 20.41 -21.52 8.48
N GLN A 252 20.22 -21.04 7.25
CA GLN A 252 21.09 -20.02 6.65
C GLN A 252 20.98 -18.69 7.43
N TRP A 253 19.77 -18.28 7.80
CA TRP A 253 19.56 -17.11 8.65
C TRP A 253 20.21 -17.29 10.02
N ALA A 254 20.00 -18.42 10.69
CA ALA A 254 20.61 -18.70 12.00
C ALA A 254 22.15 -18.62 11.96
N SER A 255 22.78 -19.23 10.95
CA SER A 255 24.23 -19.18 10.74
C SER A 255 24.73 -17.75 10.48
N MET A 256 24.06 -16.99 9.61
CA MET A 256 24.40 -15.60 9.34
C MET A 256 24.26 -14.72 10.60
N ILE A 257 23.19 -14.90 11.38
CA ILE A 257 22.97 -14.16 12.63
C ILE A 257 24.07 -14.45 13.65
N GLN A 258 24.45 -15.72 13.84
CA GLN A 258 25.56 -16.13 14.69
C GLN A 258 26.88 -15.48 14.23
N GLN A 259 27.21 -15.59 12.94
CA GLN A 259 28.44 -15.08 12.35
C GLN A 259 28.57 -13.55 12.43
N TRP A 260 27.48 -12.82 12.14
CA TRP A 260 27.51 -11.36 11.96
C TRP A 260 27.12 -10.55 13.19
N LEU A 261 26.50 -11.15 14.22
CA LEU A 261 26.11 -10.45 15.44
C LEU A 261 26.80 -10.99 16.71
N ASP A 262 27.67 -11.99 16.55
CA ASP A 262 28.40 -12.70 17.62
C ASP A 262 27.45 -13.18 18.75
N ILE A 263 26.37 -13.85 18.33
CA ILE A 263 25.33 -14.35 19.23
C ILE A 263 25.56 -15.84 19.49
N ALA A 264 25.61 -16.23 20.76
CA ALA A 264 25.65 -17.64 21.15
C ALA A 264 24.44 -18.41 20.58
N PRO A 265 24.62 -19.64 20.03
CA PRO A 265 23.52 -20.43 19.46
C PRO A 265 22.33 -20.65 20.40
N SER A 266 22.56 -20.67 21.72
CA SER A 266 21.50 -20.75 22.75
C SER A 266 20.50 -19.59 22.74
N HIS A 267 20.84 -18.46 22.13
CA HIS A 267 19.96 -17.29 21.99
C HIS A 267 19.27 -17.23 20.61
N ILE A 268 19.51 -18.21 19.72
CA ILE A 268 18.92 -18.27 18.38
C ILE A 268 17.91 -19.42 18.33
N LEU A 269 16.62 -19.09 18.46
CA LEU A 269 15.53 -20.07 18.42
C LEU A 269 15.03 -20.28 16.99
N VAL A 270 15.20 -21.51 16.47
CA VAL A 270 14.72 -21.92 15.15
C VAL A 270 13.56 -22.91 15.31
N TYR A 271 12.39 -22.53 14.80
CA TYR A 271 11.22 -23.41 14.74
C TYR A 271 11.20 -24.16 13.39
N PHE A 272 10.90 -25.45 13.43
CA PHE A 272 10.82 -26.34 12.25
C PHE A 272 9.36 -26.62 11.88
#